data_AF-A0A9X8UHX5-F1
#
_entry.id   AF-A0A9X8UHX5-F1
#
_cell.length_a   1.000
_cell.length_b   1.000
_cell.length_c   1.000
_cell.angle_alpha   90.00
_cell.angle_beta   90.00
_cell.angle_gamma   90.00
#
_symmetry.space_group_name_H-M   'P 1'
#
loop_
_entity.id
_entity.type
_entity.pdbx_description
1 polymer ?
#
loop_
_entity_poly.entity_id
_entity_poly.type
_entity_poly.pdbx_seq_one_letter_code
_entity_poly.pdbx_strand_id
1 'polypeptide(L)' 'MAQFIPKQYKKDPITFRIEFEKLEKIDRLAATYDMSRSAFINQCIDFALENMPKGPKRD' A
#
# COMPACT_ATOMS: atom_id res chain seq x y z
N MET A 1 23.92 -22.73 16.44
CA MET A 1 22.71 -22.04 16.94
C MET A 1 22.43 -20.85 16.04
N ALA A 2 21.24 -20.73 15.47
CA ALA A 2 20.90 -19.57 14.64
C ALA A 2 20.70 -18.35 15.56
N GLN A 3 21.47 -17.28 15.34
CA GLN A 3 21.31 -16.02 16.06
C GLN A 3 20.27 -15.18 15.33
N PHE A 4 19.24 -14.71 16.05
CA PHE A 4 18.31 -13.75 15.49
C PHE A 4 19.00 -12.39 15.35
N ILE A 5 19.18 -11.94 14.11
CA ILE A 5 19.69 -10.60 13.80
C ILE A 5 18.49 -9.78 13.32
N PRO A 6 18.02 -8.77 14.08
CA PRO A 6 16.90 -7.94 13.67
C PRO A 6 17.22 -7.23 12.34
N LYS A 7 16.35 -7.39 11.36
CA LYS A 7 16.46 -6.72 10.05
C LYS A 7 15.75 -5.38 10.12
N GLN A 8 16.42 -4.33 9.66
CA GLN A 8 15.80 -3.02 9.55
C GLN A 8 14.65 -3.08 8.55
N TYR A 9 13.50 -2.52 8.93
CA TYR A 9 12.38 -2.37 8.01
C TYR A 9 12.78 -1.42 6.88
N LYS A 10 12.52 -1.82 5.63
CA LYS A 10 12.82 -1.00 4.43
C LYS A 10 11.74 0.03 4.12
N LYS A 11 10.60 -0.02 4.79
CA LYS A 11 9.43 0.82 4.53
C LYS A 11 9.10 1.62 5.78
N ASP A 12 8.85 2.91 5.59
CA ASP A 12 8.43 3.79 6.67
C ASP A 12 6.95 3.57 7.00
N PRO A 13 6.58 3.40 8.29
CA PRO A 13 5.19 3.29 8.69
C PRO A 13 4.50 4.64 8.54
N ILE A 14 3.29 4.64 7.98
CA ILE A 14 2.44 5.84 7.88
C ILE A 14 1.08 5.57 8.52
N THR A 15 0.50 6.60 9.14
CA THR A 15 -0.84 6.59 9.72
C THR A 15 -1.71 7.59 8.98
N PHE A 16 -2.87 7.18 8.50
CA PHE A 16 -3.84 8.07 7.87
C PHE A 16 -5.27 7.74 8.31
N ARG A 17 -6.16 8.74 8.24
CA ARG A 17 -7.59 8.57 8.52
C ARG A 17 -8.31 8.13 7.25
N ILE A 18 -9.21 7.17 7.40
CA ILE A 18 -10.02 6.63 6.30
C ILE A 18 -11.40 6.28 6.82
N GLU A 19 -12.43 6.50 6.01
CA GLU A 19 -13.80 6.09 6.32
C GLU A 19 -13.88 4.59 6.58
N PHE A 20 -14.66 4.20 7.60
CA PHE A 20 -14.77 2.82 8.04
C PHE A 20 -15.23 1.88 6.92
N GLU A 21 -16.26 2.26 6.18
CA GLU A 21 -16.80 1.46 5.06
C GLU A 21 -15.76 1.27 3.94
N LYS A 22 -14.92 2.28 3.71
CA LYS A 22 -13.83 2.20 2.72
C LYS A 22 -12.76 1.24 3.20
N LEU A 23 -12.41 1.24 4.48
CA LEU A 23 -11.47 0.30 5.09
C LEU A 23 -11.97 -1.14 4.99
N GLU A 24 -13.25 -1.40 5.29
CA GLU A 24 -13.81 -2.74 5.13
C GLU A 24 -13.77 -3.23 3.68
N LYS A 25 -14.06 -2.34 2.72
CA LYS A 25 -13.97 -2.68 1.29
C LYS A 25 -12.54 -3.07 0.91
N ILE A 26 -11.55 -2.32 1.40
CA ILE A 26 -10.13 -2.63 1.21
C ILE A 26 -9.81 -4.01 1.79
N ASP A 27 -10.29 -4.33 2.99
CA ASP A 27 -10.04 -5.62 3.63
C ASP A 27 -10.63 -6.79 2.87
N ARG A 28 -11.88 -6.65 2.39
CA ARG A 28 -12.52 -7.66 1.55
C ARG A 28 -11.74 -7.88 0.25
N LEU A 29 -11.31 -6.81 -0.42
CA LEU A 29 -10.53 -6.92 -1.65
C LEU A 29 -9.16 -7.54 -1.40
N ALA A 30 -8.44 -7.10 -0.37
CA ALA A 30 -7.13 -7.66 -0.01
C ALA A 30 -7.24 -9.17 0.26
N ALA A 31 -8.30 -9.62 0.96
CA ALA A 31 -8.57 -11.03 1.18
C ALA A 31 -8.83 -11.81 -0.11
N THR A 32 -9.56 -11.23 -1.09
CA THR A 32 -9.79 -11.90 -2.38
C THR A 32 -8.52 -12.14 -3.19
N TYR A 33 -7.46 -11.36 -2.96
CA TYR A 33 -6.17 -11.51 -3.63
C TYR A 33 -5.09 -12.20 -2.77
N ASP A 34 -5.46 -12.74 -1.60
CA ASP A 34 -4.53 -13.32 -0.61
C ASP A 34 -3.37 -12.37 -0.23
N MET A 35 -3.72 -11.10 -0.02
CA MET A 35 -2.77 -10.03 0.28
C MET A 35 -3.03 -9.42 1.66
N SER A 36 -1.96 -8.96 2.31
CA SER A 36 -2.12 -8.08 3.47
C SER A 36 -2.74 -6.74 3.03
N ARG A 37 -3.54 -6.14 3.91
CA ARG A 37 -4.10 -4.79 3.74
C ARG A 37 -3.04 -3.78 3.26
N SER A 38 -1.88 -3.74 3.93
CA SER A 38 -0.80 -2.82 3.59
C SER A 38 -0.20 -3.09 2.22
N ALA A 39 -0.04 -4.35 1.82
CA ALA A 39 0.46 -4.69 0.49
C ALA A 39 -0.54 -4.28 -0.60
N PHE A 40 -1.83 -4.55 -0.38
CA PHE A 40 -2.90 -4.18 -1.31
C PHE A 40 -3.01 -2.66 -1.48
N ILE A 41 -3.00 -1.89 -0.37
CA ILE A 41 -3.04 -0.42 -0.42
C ILE A 41 -1.85 0.13 -1.21
N ASN A 42 -0.63 -0.39 -0.98
CA ASN A 42 0.54 0.07 -1.73
C ASN A 42 0.39 -0.20 -3.23
N GLN A 43 -0.08 -1.38 -3.64
CA GLN A 43 -0.31 -1.65 -5.07
C GLN A 43 -1.38 -0.74 -5.68
N CYS A 44 -2.43 -0.41 -4.93
CA CYS A 44 -3.43 0.56 -5.39
C CYS A 44 -2.82 1.94 -5.60
N ILE A 45 -1.92 2.37 -4.70
CA ILE A 45 -1.19 3.65 -4.82
C ILE A 45 -0.26 3.62 -6.02
N ASP A 46 0.54 2.56 -6.17
CA ASP A 46 1.49 2.38 -7.28
C ASP A 46 0.74 2.45 -8.62
N PHE A 47 -0.37 1.69 -8.74
CA PHE A 47 -1.22 1.72 -9.92
C PHE A 47 -1.76 3.13 -10.21
N ALA A 48 -2.25 3.83 -9.19
CA ALA A 48 -2.76 5.19 -9.36
C ALA A 48 -1.66 6.15 -9.84
N LEU A 49 -0.45 6.08 -9.27
CA LEU A 49 0.68 6.94 -9.64
C LEU A 49 1.18 6.66 -11.06
N GLU A 50 1.24 5.40 -11.47
CA GLU A 50 1.67 5.00 -12.83
C GLU A 50 0.68 5.42 -13.91
N ASN A 51 -0.62 5.45 -13.59
CA ASN A 51 -1.70 5.80 -14.51
C ASN A 51 -2.17 7.25 -14.38
N MET A 52 -1.53 8.05 -13.51
CA MET A 52 -1.82 9.48 -13.45
C MET A 52 -1.44 10.14 -14.79
N PRO A 53 -2.25 11.07 -15.31
CA PRO A 53 -1.87 11.87 -16.46
C PRO A 53 -0.54 12.54 -16.15
N LYS A 54 0.49 12.27 -16.96
CA LYS A 54 1.69 13.09 -16.95
C LYS A 54 1.19 14.49 -17.28
N GLY A 55 1.30 15.41 -16.31
CA GLY A 55 0.83 16.79 -16.48
C GLY A 55 1.34 17.38 -17.80
N PRO A 56 0.74 18.49 -18.29
CA PRO A 56 1.21 19.11 -19.52
C PRO A 56 2.73 19.29 -19.42
N LYS A 57 3.46 18.84 -20.45
CA LYS A 57 4.88 19.18 -20.60
C LYS A 57 4.96 20.68 -20.41
N ARG A 58 5.63 21.11 -19.35
CA ARG A 58 6.05 22.50 -19.24
C ARG A 58 7.23 22.60 -20.22
N ASP A 59 6.92 23.08 -21.42
CA ASP A 59 7.92 23.58 -22.38
C ASP A 59 8.63 24.80 -21.80
#